data_AF-A0A2T4VNQ7-F1
#
_entry.id   AF-A0A2T4VNQ7-F1
#
_cell.length_a   1.000
_cell.length_b   1.000
_cell.length_c   1.000
_cell.angle_alpha   90.00
_cell.angle_beta   90.00
_cell.angle_gamma   90.00
#
_symmetry.space_group_name_H-M   'P 1'
#
loop_
_entity.id
_entity.type
_entity.pdbx_description
1 polymer ?
#
loop_
_entity_poly.entity_id
_entity_poly.type
_entity_poly.pdbx_seq_one_letter_code
_entity_poly.pdbx_strand_id
1 'polypeptide(L)'
;MKPSTTYQLPFKFLVSEGPLFGAGISTRVSLTVAGRPDMDDVRPLLHAKLMHFGVLCATGAFGVVPPQGFDPMTPLFESAEEGEEFLAWTLTGWPAGDDAVAVLASLFMSGDVAPLLERVEISAKGKTCTSVLPLDGRVEQSYPPRATLPFPNHISHEGQDKFELNLSFNGSPPDEGKGEIEQLLLLWAHAASSGAYGVSPVEPLKCSFQFLEEVDWFGDRLTWHISRFRAHADALDGLMNVCGTIHARLWPIVACKID
;
A
#
# COMPACT_ATOMS: atom_id res chain seq x y z
N MET A 1 8.15 -6.20 13.88
CA MET A 1 9.37 -6.11 13.04
C MET A 1 9.85 -4.66 13.09
N LYS A 2 11.16 -4.37 12.98
CA LYS A 2 11.60 -2.97 12.82
C LYS A 2 11.45 -2.60 11.33
N PRO A 3 10.83 -1.47 10.98
CA PRO A 3 10.66 -1.09 9.58
C PRO A 3 12.03 -0.88 8.92
N SER A 4 12.14 -1.21 7.64
CA SER A 4 13.34 -1.05 6.82
C SER A 4 12.97 -0.73 5.36
N THR A 5 13.97 -0.40 4.54
CA THR A 5 13.81 -0.19 3.09
C THR A 5 14.80 -1.04 2.31
N THR A 6 14.40 -1.51 1.12
CA THR A 6 15.24 -2.22 0.15
C THR A 6 16.17 -1.31 -0.65
N TYR A 7 15.99 0.01 -0.54
CA TYR A 7 16.73 1.01 -1.29
C TYR A 7 17.31 2.09 -0.41
N GLN A 8 18.44 2.63 -0.88
CA GLN A 8 18.91 3.91 -0.39
C GLN A 8 17.94 5.01 -0.83
N LEU A 9 17.37 5.71 0.15
CA LEU A 9 16.49 6.85 -0.09
C LEU A 9 17.34 8.10 -0.38
N PRO A 10 16.98 8.95 -1.37
CA PRO A 10 17.67 10.20 -1.66
C PRO A 10 17.29 11.31 -0.67
N PHE A 11 16.39 11.04 0.26
CA PHE A 11 15.93 11.91 1.33
C PHE A 11 16.02 11.20 2.69
N LYS A 12 15.98 11.97 3.78
CA LYS A 12 16.01 11.41 5.14
C LYS A 12 14.63 10.85 5.49
N PHE A 13 14.55 9.58 5.85
CA PHE A 13 13.31 8.98 6.37
C PHE A 13 13.49 8.66 7.85
N LEU A 14 12.74 9.32 8.71
CA LEU A 14 12.85 9.20 10.17
C LEU A 14 11.56 8.62 10.75
N VAL A 15 11.71 7.73 11.73
CA VAL A 15 10.60 7.10 12.44
C VAL A 15 10.76 7.27 13.96
N SER A 16 9.65 7.45 14.66
CA SER A 16 9.61 7.38 16.13
C SER A 16 9.58 5.94 16.64
N GLU A 17 9.91 5.74 17.90
CA GLU A 17 9.68 4.46 18.58
C GLU A 17 8.20 4.21 18.90
N GLY A 18 7.82 2.93 18.95
CA GLY A 18 6.47 2.49 19.27
C GLY A 18 5.60 2.23 18.04
N PRO A 19 4.35 1.78 18.24
CA PRO A 19 3.44 1.49 17.14
C PRO A 19 3.09 2.77 16.37
N LEU A 20 3.24 2.70 15.05
CA LEU A 20 2.98 3.77 14.10
C LEU A 20 1.65 3.59 13.38
N PHE A 21 1.04 2.41 13.39
CA PHE A 21 -0.26 2.20 12.78
C PHE A 21 -1.11 1.24 13.60
N GLY A 22 -2.40 1.16 13.30
CA GLY A 22 -3.36 0.28 13.94
C GLY A 22 -4.45 1.00 14.74
N ALA A 23 -5.37 0.21 15.29
CA ALA A 23 -6.55 0.70 15.99
C ALA A 23 -6.16 1.57 17.20
N GLY A 24 -6.76 2.76 17.29
CA GLY A 24 -6.50 3.72 18.38
C GLY A 24 -5.14 4.42 18.33
N ILE A 25 -4.28 4.10 17.35
CA ILE A 25 -3.01 4.78 17.13
C ILE A 25 -3.25 6.04 16.30
N SER A 26 -2.55 7.11 16.66
CA SER A 26 -2.59 8.40 15.95
C SER A 26 -1.17 8.75 15.53
N THR A 27 -1.00 8.95 14.23
CA THR A 27 0.31 8.98 13.59
C THR A 27 0.45 10.22 12.75
N ARG A 28 1.46 11.01 13.05
CA ARG A 28 1.80 12.18 12.28
C ARG A 28 2.79 11.80 11.19
N VAL A 29 2.42 12.05 9.95
CA VAL A 29 3.32 12.00 8.79
C VAL A 29 3.66 13.44 8.43
N SER A 30 4.94 13.78 8.40
CA SER A 30 5.43 15.13 8.10
C SER A 30 6.48 15.07 7.00
N LEU A 31 6.32 15.90 5.98
CA LEU A 31 7.19 16.00 4.82
C LEU A 31 7.84 17.37 4.81
N THR A 32 9.15 17.42 4.63
CA THR A 32 9.91 18.65 4.36
C THR A 32 10.36 18.63 2.90
N VAL A 33 10.03 19.69 2.17
CA VAL A 33 10.26 19.83 0.73
C VAL A 33 11.56 20.60 0.49
N ALA A 34 12.41 20.11 -0.40
CA ALA A 34 13.70 20.70 -0.72
C ALA A 34 13.56 21.92 -1.64
N GLY A 35 14.30 22.99 -1.37
CA GLY A 35 14.52 24.08 -2.34
C GLY A 35 13.37 25.09 -2.53
N ARG A 36 12.39 25.13 -1.63
CA ARG A 36 11.25 26.08 -1.66
C ARG A 36 10.49 26.11 -2.99
N PRO A 37 10.00 24.97 -3.50
CA PRO A 37 9.16 24.96 -4.68
C PRO A 37 7.80 25.59 -4.36
N ASP A 38 7.05 25.91 -5.41
CA ASP A 38 5.66 26.31 -5.25
C ASP A 38 4.85 25.16 -4.63
N MET A 39 4.31 25.38 -3.42
CA MET A 39 3.56 24.35 -2.71
C MET A 39 2.25 23.99 -3.41
N ASP A 40 1.68 24.87 -4.25
CA ASP A 40 0.49 24.54 -5.02
C ASP A 40 0.76 23.48 -6.09
N ASP A 41 2.00 23.39 -6.61
CA ASP A 41 2.42 22.35 -7.56
C ASP A 41 2.83 21.05 -6.84
N VAL A 42 3.44 21.15 -5.66
CA VAL A 42 3.96 19.99 -4.91
C VAL A 42 2.87 19.28 -4.11
N ARG A 43 1.93 20.01 -3.52
CA ARG A 43 0.88 19.48 -2.64
C ARG A 43 0.08 18.35 -3.31
N PRO A 44 -0.40 18.47 -4.57
CA PRO A 44 -1.17 17.40 -5.22
C PRO A 44 -0.37 16.10 -5.36
N LEU A 45 0.94 16.20 -5.64
CA LEU A 45 1.82 15.04 -5.81
C LEU A 45 2.00 14.29 -4.49
N LEU A 46 2.30 15.01 -3.41
CA LEU A 46 2.48 14.41 -2.07
C LEU A 46 1.18 13.83 -1.53
N HIS A 47 0.07 14.56 -1.72
CA HIS A 47 -1.27 14.11 -1.35
C HIS A 47 -1.63 12.82 -2.10
N ALA A 48 -1.33 12.72 -3.40
CA ALA A 48 -1.58 11.51 -4.19
C ALA A 48 -0.84 10.28 -3.64
N LYS A 49 0.43 10.42 -3.19
CA LYS A 49 1.16 9.28 -2.60
C LYS A 49 0.55 8.82 -1.29
N LEU A 50 0.16 9.77 -0.44
CA LEU A 50 -0.50 9.44 0.82
C LEU A 50 -1.90 8.83 0.59
N MET A 51 -2.59 9.27 -0.46
CA MET A 51 -3.82 8.66 -0.92
C MET A 51 -3.65 7.22 -1.36
N HIS A 52 -2.63 6.91 -2.17
CA HIS A 52 -2.34 5.53 -2.56
C HIS A 52 -2.06 4.66 -1.33
N PHE A 53 -1.30 5.17 -0.35
CA PHE A 53 -1.10 4.46 0.92
C PHE A 53 -2.43 4.21 1.66
N GLY A 54 -3.32 5.20 1.70
CA GLY A 54 -4.64 5.07 2.30
C GLY A 54 -5.55 4.08 1.57
N VAL A 55 -5.52 4.04 0.25
CA VAL A 55 -6.24 3.04 -0.56
C VAL A 55 -5.71 1.62 -0.26
N LEU A 56 -4.41 1.44 -0.11
CA LEU A 56 -3.83 0.15 0.29
C LEU A 56 -4.28 -0.28 1.70
N CYS A 57 -4.41 0.68 2.63
CA CYS A 57 -5.04 0.41 3.94
C CYS A 57 -6.52 0.02 3.79
N ALA A 58 -7.27 0.76 2.97
CA ALA A 58 -8.71 0.55 2.76
C ALA A 58 -9.06 -0.74 2.00
N THR A 59 -8.11 -1.30 1.25
CA THR A 59 -8.24 -2.62 0.61
C THR A 59 -7.81 -3.76 1.54
N GLY A 60 -7.17 -3.44 2.66
CA GLY A 60 -6.59 -4.40 3.60
C GLY A 60 -5.31 -5.07 3.11
N ALA A 61 -4.60 -4.44 2.17
CA ALA A 61 -3.36 -4.98 1.60
C ALA A 61 -2.28 -5.29 2.67
N PHE A 62 -2.35 -4.63 3.83
CA PHE A 62 -1.40 -4.80 4.93
C PHE A 62 -1.82 -5.86 5.96
N GLY A 63 -2.73 -6.77 5.59
CA GLY A 63 -3.11 -7.90 6.43
C GLY A 63 -4.08 -7.56 7.56
N VAL A 64 -4.59 -6.33 7.59
CA VAL A 64 -5.60 -5.86 8.55
C VAL A 64 -6.89 -5.53 7.80
N VAL A 65 -8.00 -6.15 8.19
CA VAL A 65 -9.30 -5.86 7.59
C VAL A 65 -9.74 -4.45 8.03
N PRO A 66 -9.97 -3.52 7.10
CA PRO A 66 -10.36 -2.16 7.42
C PRO A 66 -11.77 -2.15 8.04
N PRO A 67 -12.01 -1.32 9.08
CA PRO A 67 -13.33 -1.20 9.67
C PRO A 67 -14.35 -0.65 8.66
N GLN A 68 -15.63 -0.96 8.87
CA GLN A 68 -16.69 -0.41 8.04
C GLN A 68 -16.70 1.12 8.14
N GLY A 69 -16.78 1.80 6.99
CA GLY A 69 -16.73 3.27 6.93
C GLY A 69 -15.34 3.89 7.08
N PHE A 70 -14.26 3.09 7.06
CA PHE A 70 -12.92 3.65 6.93
C PHE A 70 -12.79 4.45 5.63
N ASP A 71 -12.49 5.74 5.75
CA ASP A 71 -12.23 6.63 4.62
C ASP A 71 -10.78 7.12 4.66
N PRO A 72 -9.94 6.73 3.68
CA PRO A 72 -8.55 7.19 3.62
C PRO A 72 -8.42 8.68 3.30
N MET A 73 -9.49 9.35 2.83
CA MET A 73 -9.44 10.73 2.36
C MET A 73 -9.67 11.75 3.47
N THR A 74 -10.52 11.42 4.46
CA THR A 74 -10.86 12.29 5.59
C THR A 74 -9.62 13.00 6.20
N PRO A 75 -8.53 12.30 6.58
CA PRO A 75 -7.37 12.95 7.19
C PRO A 75 -6.67 13.95 6.26
N LEU A 76 -6.74 13.73 4.95
CA LEU A 76 -5.98 14.50 3.97
C LEU A 76 -6.59 15.87 3.66
N PHE A 77 -7.89 16.03 3.95
CA PHE A 77 -8.60 17.29 3.81
C PHE A 77 -8.81 17.98 5.17
N GLU A 78 -9.03 17.22 6.24
CA GLU A 78 -9.44 17.80 7.53
C GLU A 78 -8.28 18.04 8.50
N SER A 79 -7.14 17.35 8.32
CA SER A 79 -6.01 17.37 9.27
C SER A 79 -4.67 17.76 8.66
N ALA A 80 -4.69 18.32 7.44
CA ALA A 80 -3.48 18.78 6.78
C ALA A 80 -2.97 20.08 7.42
N GLU A 81 -1.74 20.05 7.92
CA GLU A 81 -1.00 21.21 8.39
C GLU A 81 0.04 21.57 7.33
N GLU A 82 0.08 22.84 6.92
CA GLU A 82 0.96 23.31 5.85
C GLU A 82 1.73 24.56 6.27
N GLY A 83 2.98 24.62 5.81
CA GLY A 83 3.79 25.84 5.82
C GLY A 83 4.62 25.95 4.54
N GLU A 84 5.52 26.94 4.48
CA GLU A 84 6.26 27.30 3.26
C GLU A 84 7.08 26.15 2.65
N GLU A 85 7.54 25.20 3.48
CA GLU A 85 8.42 24.09 3.06
C GLU A 85 7.96 22.74 3.65
N PHE A 86 6.76 22.67 4.25
CA PHE A 86 6.33 21.44 4.90
C PHE A 86 4.84 21.18 4.74
N LEU A 87 4.52 19.88 4.74
CA LEU A 87 3.16 19.36 4.74
C LEU A 87 3.08 18.20 5.73
N ALA A 88 2.07 18.21 6.59
CA ALA A 88 1.88 17.16 7.59
C ALA A 88 0.42 16.75 7.73
N TRP A 89 0.19 15.50 8.08
CA TRP A 89 -1.14 14.93 8.32
C TRP A 89 -1.15 14.10 9.60
N THR A 90 -2.32 14.01 10.23
CA THR A 90 -2.54 13.12 11.38
C THR A 90 -3.46 11.97 10.98
N LEU A 91 -2.88 10.79 10.83
CA LEU A 91 -3.54 9.54 10.46
C LEU A 91 -3.99 8.82 11.73
N THR A 92 -5.28 8.71 11.97
CA THR A 92 -5.82 8.08 13.18
C THR A 92 -6.52 6.76 12.85
N GLY A 93 -6.11 5.68 13.50
CA GLY A 93 -6.76 4.37 13.38
C GLY A 93 -6.56 3.69 12.02
N TRP A 94 -5.49 4.01 11.30
CA TRP A 94 -5.25 3.43 9.97
C TRP A 94 -4.94 1.92 10.09
N PRO A 95 -5.61 1.06 9.30
CA PRO A 95 -5.52 -0.40 9.41
C PRO A 95 -4.23 -0.93 8.77
N ALA A 96 -3.13 -0.77 9.47
CA ALA A 96 -1.81 -1.23 9.05
C ALA A 96 -0.94 -1.61 10.27
N GLY A 97 0.14 -2.35 10.02
CA GLY A 97 1.24 -2.53 10.97
C GLY A 97 2.40 -1.57 10.67
N ASP A 98 3.42 -1.58 11.54
CA ASP A 98 4.62 -0.72 11.38
C ASP A 98 5.45 -1.09 10.14
N ASP A 99 5.31 -2.31 9.63
CA ASP A 99 5.90 -2.77 8.37
C ASP A 99 5.38 -2.00 7.15
N ALA A 100 4.18 -1.41 7.23
CA ALA A 100 3.62 -0.58 6.16
C ALA A 100 4.43 0.72 5.92
N VAL A 101 5.34 1.09 6.84
CA VAL A 101 6.30 2.18 6.62
C VAL A 101 7.14 1.96 5.36
N ALA A 102 7.52 0.72 5.05
CA ALA A 102 8.30 0.40 3.85
C ALA A 102 7.52 0.73 2.56
N VAL A 103 6.21 0.53 2.58
CA VAL A 103 5.31 0.88 1.46
C VAL A 103 5.27 2.39 1.29
N LEU A 104 5.14 3.14 2.39
CA LEU A 104 5.13 4.61 2.32
C LEU A 104 6.48 5.17 1.84
N ALA A 105 7.60 4.60 2.30
CA ALA A 105 8.93 4.93 1.79
C ALA A 105 9.04 4.68 0.28
N SER A 106 8.55 3.53 -0.19
CA SER A 106 8.52 3.19 -1.62
C SER A 106 7.65 4.14 -2.44
N LEU A 107 6.49 4.56 -1.94
CA LEU A 107 5.62 5.52 -2.61
C LEU A 107 6.27 6.89 -2.78
N PHE A 108 6.97 7.38 -1.75
CA PHE A 108 7.70 8.66 -1.82
C PHE A 108 8.99 8.59 -2.66
N MET A 109 9.43 7.39 -3.04
CA MET A 109 10.53 7.19 -3.98
C MET A 109 10.15 7.36 -5.46
N SER A 110 8.87 7.62 -5.76
CA SER A 110 8.42 7.84 -7.13
C SER A 110 9.12 9.06 -7.76
N GLY A 111 9.35 9.02 -9.07
CA GLY A 111 10.21 10.00 -9.76
C GLY A 111 9.70 11.44 -9.76
N ASP A 112 8.41 11.62 -9.58
CA ASP A 112 7.72 12.90 -9.42
C ASP A 112 7.84 13.50 -8.02
N VAL A 113 8.19 12.70 -7.00
CA VAL A 113 8.20 13.13 -5.59
C VAL A 113 9.58 13.07 -4.95
N ALA A 114 10.36 12.02 -5.21
CA ALA A 114 11.66 11.83 -4.56
C ALA A 114 12.62 13.03 -4.70
N PRO A 115 12.74 13.71 -5.87
CA PRO A 115 13.60 14.88 -6.01
C PRO A 115 13.11 16.11 -5.22
N LEU A 116 11.85 16.14 -4.82
CA LEU A 116 11.23 17.23 -4.09
C LEU A 116 11.40 17.10 -2.58
N LEU A 117 11.70 15.92 -2.07
CA LEU A 117 11.76 15.67 -0.62
C LEU A 117 13.17 15.88 -0.07
N GLU A 118 13.27 16.60 1.04
CA GLU A 118 14.47 16.61 1.89
C GLU A 118 14.34 15.56 3.00
N ARG A 119 13.15 15.48 3.61
CA ARG A 119 12.91 14.66 4.79
C ARG A 119 11.45 14.20 4.90
N VAL A 120 11.27 12.97 5.36
CA VAL A 120 10.00 12.36 5.75
C VAL A 120 10.11 11.93 7.20
N GLU A 121 9.13 12.28 8.02
CA GLU A 121 9.05 11.92 9.44
C GLU A 121 7.71 11.23 9.72
N ILE A 122 7.76 10.04 10.31
CA ILE A 122 6.57 9.33 10.80
C ILE A 122 6.70 9.17 12.31
N SER A 123 5.75 9.75 13.04
CA SER A 123 5.76 9.71 14.50
C SER A 123 4.40 9.33 15.07
N ALA A 124 4.40 8.49 16.10
CA ALA A 124 3.23 8.36 16.97
C ALA A 124 2.98 9.68 17.71
N LYS A 125 1.72 9.97 18.04
CA LYS A 125 1.30 11.22 18.70
C LYS A 125 2.18 11.54 19.93
N GLY A 126 2.81 12.71 19.90
CA GLY A 126 3.66 13.21 20.99
C GLY A 126 5.03 12.56 21.09
N LYS A 127 5.46 11.76 20.10
CA LYS A 127 6.79 11.16 20.03
C LYS A 127 7.68 11.92 19.06
N THR A 128 8.98 11.92 19.34
CA THR A 128 10.00 12.45 18.44
C THR A 128 10.55 11.33 17.56
N CYS A 129 10.91 11.67 16.33
CA CYS A 129 11.60 10.76 15.43
C CYS A 129 13.07 10.67 15.84
N THR A 130 13.52 9.49 16.24
CA THR A 130 14.89 9.26 16.74
C THR A 130 15.70 8.33 15.85
N SER A 131 15.03 7.58 14.98
CA SER A 131 15.66 6.53 14.16
C SER A 131 15.54 6.86 12.68
N VAL A 132 16.65 6.70 11.94
CA VAL A 132 16.63 6.68 10.48
C VAL A 132 16.13 5.32 10.02
N LEU A 133 15.24 5.28 9.03
CA LEU A 133 14.79 4.03 8.42
C LEU A 133 16.02 3.31 7.84
N PRO A 134 16.39 2.12 8.37
CA PRO A 134 17.59 1.44 7.93
C PRO A 134 17.42 0.91 6.50
N LEU A 135 18.49 1.02 5.72
CA LEU A 135 18.66 0.24 4.49
C LEU A 135 19.02 -1.19 4.89
N ASP A 136 18.17 -2.14 4.53
CA ASP A 136 18.48 -3.55 4.68
C ASP A 136 18.47 -4.22 3.31
N GLY A 137 19.66 -4.45 2.76
CA GLY A 137 19.84 -5.07 1.45
C GLY A 137 19.65 -6.59 1.43
N ARG A 138 19.23 -7.21 2.55
CA ARG A 138 19.15 -8.67 2.71
C ARG A 138 17.73 -9.23 2.83
N VAL A 139 16.69 -8.41 2.79
CA VAL A 139 15.39 -8.86 3.31
C VAL A 139 14.52 -9.49 2.23
N GLU A 140 14.37 -10.81 2.35
CA GLU A 140 13.37 -11.62 1.67
C GLU A 140 11.91 -11.23 2.02
N GLN A 141 11.71 -10.31 2.97
CA GLN A 141 10.42 -9.80 3.48
C GLN A 141 10.55 -8.32 3.86
N SER A 142 10.46 -7.43 2.87
CA SER A 142 10.64 -5.99 3.09
C SER A 142 9.32 -5.25 3.29
N TYR A 143 8.21 -5.88 2.91
CA TYR A 143 6.87 -5.31 2.95
C TYR A 143 5.97 -6.09 3.93
N PRO A 144 4.77 -5.57 4.25
CA PRO A 144 3.84 -6.27 5.13
C PRO A 144 3.58 -7.70 4.67
N PRO A 145 3.71 -8.71 5.58
CA PRO A 145 3.59 -10.10 5.20
C PRO A 145 2.13 -10.47 4.94
N ARG A 146 1.94 -11.63 4.32
CA ARG A 146 0.61 -12.24 4.20
C ARG A 146 0.05 -12.60 5.58
N ALA A 147 -1.18 -12.17 5.85
CA ALA A 147 -1.94 -12.58 7.02
C ALA A 147 -2.32 -14.06 6.94
N THR A 148 -2.72 -14.63 8.08
CA THR A 148 -3.33 -15.98 8.07
C THR A 148 -4.74 -15.88 7.46
N LEU A 149 -4.91 -16.43 6.26
CA LEU A 149 -6.18 -16.38 5.54
C LEU A 149 -7.08 -17.59 5.89
N PRO A 150 -8.41 -17.40 5.99
CA PRO A 150 -9.35 -18.44 6.40
C PRO A 150 -9.72 -19.43 5.27
N PHE A 151 -8.99 -19.40 4.16
CA PHE A 151 -9.22 -20.25 2.99
C PHE A 151 -7.89 -20.75 2.40
N PRO A 152 -7.90 -21.90 1.71
CA PRO A 152 -6.77 -22.37 0.90
C PRO A 152 -6.27 -21.28 -0.06
N ASN A 153 -4.98 -20.95 0.03
CA ASN A 153 -4.33 -19.94 -0.79
C ASN A 153 -2.96 -20.43 -1.25
N HIS A 154 -2.57 -20.06 -2.47
CA HIS A 154 -1.27 -20.42 -3.04
C HIS A 154 -0.76 -19.36 -4.01
N ILE A 155 0.54 -19.08 -3.96
CA ILE A 155 1.26 -18.25 -4.94
C ILE A 155 2.29 -19.17 -5.61
N SER A 156 2.10 -19.45 -6.90
CA SER A 156 3.03 -20.22 -7.75
C SER A 156 3.89 -19.33 -8.65
N HIS A 157 3.77 -18.00 -8.52
CA HIS A 157 4.48 -17.05 -9.35
C HIS A 157 6.01 -17.09 -9.15
N GLU A 158 6.75 -17.49 -10.19
CA GLU A 158 8.21 -17.64 -10.17
C GLU A 158 8.95 -16.40 -10.72
N GLY A 159 8.42 -15.19 -10.50
CA GLY A 159 9.05 -13.94 -10.95
C GLY A 159 8.87 -13.64 -12.44
N GLN A 160 7.76 -14.10 -13.02
CA GLN A 160 7.40 -13.81 -14.41
C GLN A 160 6.86 -12.38 -14.56
N ASP A 161 6.87 -11.83 -15.78
CA ASP A 161 6.30 -10.51 -16.06
C ASP A 161 4.76 -10.46 -15.99
N LYS A 162 4.09 -11.59 -15.79
CA LYS A 162 2.62 -11.68 -15.77
C LYS A 162 2.18 -12.66 -14.68
N PHE A 163 0.98 -12.44 -14.17
CA PHE A 163 0.32 -13.41 -13.32
C PHE A 163 -1.20 -13.37 -13.50
N GLU A 164 -1.85 -14.44 -13.06
CA GLU A 164 -3.30 -14.59 -13.06
C GLU A 164 -3.79 -14.83 -11.63
N LEU A 165 -4.69 -13.98 -11.16
CA LEU A 165 -5.43 -14.19 -9.92
C LEU A 165 -6.67 -15.03 -10.23
N ASN A 166 -6.81 -16.15 -9.54
CA ASN A 166 -7.97 -17.04 -9.62
C ASN A 166 -8.65 -17.13 -8.25
N LEU A 167 -9.91 -16.72 -8.17
CA LEU A 167 -10.75 -16.85 -6.99
C LEU A 167 -11.92 -17.81 -7.25
N SER A 168 -12.21 -18.65 -6.27
CA SER A 168 -13.43 -19.45 -6.23
C SER A 168 -14.22 -19.08 -4.98
N PHE A 169 -15.52 -18.84 -5.13
CA PHE A 169 -16.42 -18.36 -4.10
C PHE A 169 -17.38 -19.45 -3.63
N ASN A 170 -17.92 -19.30 -2.41
CA ASN A 170 -18.98 -20.17 -1.92
C ASN A 170 -20.32 -19.76 -2.56
N GLY A 171 -20.56 -20.26 -3.78
CA GLY A 171 -21.67 -19.84 -4.63
C GLY A 171 -21.39 -18.51 -5.33
N SER A 172 -22.18 -18.22 -6.37
CA SER A 172 -22.03 -17.00 -7.16
C SER A 172 -22.45 -15.77 -6.34
N PRO A 173 -21.58 -14.76 -6.19
CA PRO A 173 -22.01 -13.45 -5.71
C PRO A 173 -23.09 -12.87 -6.63
N PRO A 174 -24.02 -12.05 -6.10
CA PRO A 174 -24.91 -11.23 -6.92
C PRO A 174 -24.11 -10.14 -7.67
N ASP A 175 -24.70 -9.54 -8.70
CA ASP A 175 -24.00 -8.56 -9.56
C ASP A 175 -23.45 -7.35 -8.78
N GLU A 176 -24.18 -6.86 -7.78
CA GLU A 176 -23.69 -5.81 -6.87
C GLU A 176 -22.42 -6.24 -6.13
N GLY A 177 -22.42 -7.46 -5.57
CA GLY A 177 -21.25 -8.00 -4.88
C GLY A 177 -20.07 -8.26 -5.83
N LYS A 178 -20.33 -8.65 -7.08
CA LYS A 178 -19.27 -8.74 -8.11
C LYS A 178 -18.64 -7.38 -8.38
N GLY A 179 -19.45 -6.34 -8.56
CA GLY A 179 -18.98 -4.97 -8.75
C GLY A 179 -18.13 -4.46 -7.58
N GLU A 180 -18.54 -4.74 -6.34
CA GLU A 180 -17.75 -4.37 -5.15
C GLU A 180 -16.40 -5.10 -5.09
N ILE A 181 -16.38 -6.40 -5.43
CA ILE A 181 -15.16 -7.21 -5.48
C ILE A 181 -14.20 -6.68 -6.55
N GLU A 182 -14.69 -6.44 -7.77
CA GLU A 182 -13.92 -5.87 -8.87
C GLU A 182 -13.33 -4.50 -8.48
N GLN A 183 -14.17 -3.61 -7.94
CA GLN A 183 -13.73 -2.30 -7.51
C GLN A 183 -12.61 -2.39 -6.48
N LEU A 184 -12.69 -3.32 -5.51
CA LEU A 184 -11.65 -3.48 -4.50
C LEU A 184 -10.32 -3.94 -5.10
N LEU A 185 -10.36 -4.88 -6.06
CA LEU A 185 -9.18 -5.34 -6.79
C LEU A 185 -8.55 -4.21 -7.62
N LEU A 186 -9.37 -3.45 -8.35
CA LEU A 186 -8.91 -2.32 -9.16
C LEU A 186 -8.30 -1.21 -8.30
N LEU A 187 -8.92 -0.86 -7.18
CA LEU A 187 -8.38 0.12 -6.23
C LEU A 187 -7.01 -0.30 -5.72
N TRP A 188 -6.84 -1.58 -5.35
CA TRP A 188 -5.53 -2.11 -4.98
C TRP A 188 -4.53 -1.98 -6.13
N ALA A 189 -4.90 -2.39 -7.35
CA ALA A 189 -4.02 -2.33 -8.51
C ALA A 189 -3.58 -0.90 -8.84
N HIS A 190 -4.49 0.07 -8.84
CA HIS A 190 -4.17 1.48 -9.05
C HIS A 190 -3.16 1.98 -8.01
N ALA A 191 -3.40 1.71 -6.72
CA ALA A 191 -2.51 2.17 -5.67
C ALA A 191 -1.15 1.44 -5.68
N ALA A 192 -1.15 0.12 -5.87
CA ALA A 192 0.07 -0.68 -5.87
C ALA A 192 0.96 -0.42 -7.10
N SER A 193 0.35 -0.22 -8.28
CA SER A 193 1.07 0.13 -9.52
C SER A 193 1.71 1.52 -9.51
N SER A 194 1.42 2.35 -8.49
CA SER A 194 2.04 3.67 -8.29
C SER A 194 3.44 3.63 -7.67
N GLY A 195 4.04 2.45 -7.53
CA GLY A 195 5.38 2.25 -6.95
C GLY A 195 5.37 1.84 -5.48
N ALA A 196 4.24 1.33 -4.97
CA ALA A 196 4.08 0.97 -3.55
C ALA A 196 4.99 -0.20 -3.10
N TYR A 197 5.37 -1.06 -4.05
CA TYR A 197 6.18 -2.26 -3.82
C TYR A 197 7.43 -2.25 -4.71
N GLY A 198 8.33 -1.29 -4.52
CA GLY A 198 9.60 -1.23 -5.25
C GLY A 198 10.50 -2.47 -5.02
N VAL A 199 11.19 -2.91 -6.06
CA VAL A 199 12.19 -4.00 -6.01
C VAL A 199 13.59 -3.58 -6.51
N SER A 200 14.61 -3.65 -5.65
CA SER A 200 16.00 -3.38 -6.03
C SER A 200 16.53 -4.49 -6.95
N PRO A 201 17.33 -4.18 -8.00
CA PRO A 201 17.92 -2.88 -8.35
C PRO A 201 17.08 -2.04 -9.33
N VAL A 202 15.83 -2.43 -9.61
CA VAL A 202 14.96 -1.64 -10.49
C VAL A 202 14.64 -0.32 -9.79
N GLU A 203 14.86 0.80 -10.48
CA GLU A 203 14.51 2.12 -9.93
C GLU A 203 13.02 2.13 -9.54
N PRO A 204 12.63 2.68 -8.38
CA PRO A 204 11.23 2.67 -7.92
C PRO A 204 10.24 3.26 -8.93
N LEU A 205 10.63 4.31 -9.66
CA LEU A 205 9.88 4.90 -10.79
C LEU A 205 9.63 3.94 -11.98
N LYS A 206 10.40 2.84 -12.08
CA LYS A 206 10.20 1.77 -13.06
C LYS A 206 9.49 0.55 -12.44
N CYS A 207 9.16 0.60 -11.15
CA CYS A 207 8.42 -0.43 -10.45
C CYS A 207 6.92 -0.14 -10.56
N SER A 208 6.23 -0.91 -11.38
CA SER A 208 4.80 -0.78 -11.65
C SER A 208 4.31 -2.07 -12.30
N PHE A 209 3.01 -2.13 -12.60
CA PHE A 209 2.43 -3.21 -13.38
C PHE A 209 1.20 -2.70 -14.14
N GLN A 210 0.87 -3.41 -15.21
CA GLN A 210 -0.31 -3.16 -16.03
C GLN A 210 -1.37 -4.19 -15.71
N PHE A 211 -2.60 -3.75 -15.49
CA PHE A 211 -3.74 -4.62 -15.24
C PHE A 211 -4.83 -4.29 -16.23
N LEU A 212 -5.60 -5.31 -16.60
CA LEU A 212 -6.84 -5.09 -17.33
C LEU A 212 -7.89 -4.64 -16.32
N GLU A 213 -8.65 -3.60 -16.67
CA GLU A 213 -9.78 -3.16 -15.84
C GLU A 213 -10.91 -4.19 -15.85
N GLU A 214 -10.96 -5.03 -16.89
CA GLU A 214 -11.90 -6.13 -17.01
C GLU A 214 -11.46 -7.33 -16.15
N VAL A 215 -12.44 -7.86 -15.42
CA VAL A 215 -12.32 -9.03 -14.56
C VAL A 215 -13.28 -10.09 -15.10
N ASP A 216 -12.76 -11.29 -15.38
CA ASP A 216 -13.54 -12.34 -16.01
C ASP A 216 -14.28 -13.16 -14.97
N TRP A 217 -15.62 -13.19 -15.07
CA TRP A 217 -16.48 -13.99 -14.20
C TRP A 217 -17.04 -15.23 -14.90
N PHE A 218 -16.94 -16.36 -14.23
CA PHE A 218 -17.54 -17.63 -14.64
C PHE A 218 -18.33 -18.23 -13.48
N GLY A 219 -19.56 -17.74 -13.27
CA GLY A 219 -20.42 -18.16 -12.17
C GLY A 219 -19.84 -17.75 -10.81
N ASP A 220 -19.39 -18.72 -10.03
CA ASP A 220 -18.77 -18.56 -8.71
C ASP A 220 -17.23 -18.42 -8.77
N ARG A 221 -16.69 -18.14 -9.96
CA ARG A 221 -15.26 -17.96 -10.18
C ARG A 221 -14.94 -16.61 -10.79
N LEU A 222 -13.81 -16.07 -10.38
CA LEU A 222 -13.21 -14.85 -10.92
C LEU A 222 -11.79 -15.17 -11.38
N THR A 223 -11.45 -14.69 -12.57
CA THR A 223 -10.09 -14.68 -13.11
C THR A 223 -9.71 -13.25 -13.44
N TRP A 224 -8.50 -12.83 -13.04
CA TRP A 224 -8.00 -11.49 -13.31
C TRP A 224 -6.53 -11.51 -13.71
N HIS A 225 -6.22 -10.82 -14.79
CA HIS A 225 -4.90 -10.87 -15.42
C HIS A 225 -4.10 -9.58 -15.16
N ILE A 226 -2.86 -9.76 -14.69
CA ILE A 226 -1.88 -8.68 -14.52
C ILE A 226 -0.65 -8.99 -15.38
N SER A 227 -0.09 -7.94 -15.95
CA SER A 227 1.04 -8.01 -16.87
C SER A 227 2.06 -6.90 -16.63
N ARG A 228 3.26 -7.07 -17.20
CA ARG A 228 4.42 -6.21 -16.95
C ARG A 228 4.69 -6.00 -15.46
N PHE A 229 4.56 -7.07 -14.68
CA PHE A 229 4.72 -7.04 -13.24
C PHE A 229 6.18 -6.77 -12.85
N ARG A 230 6.45 -5.52 -12.43
CA ARG A 230 7.76 -5.06 -11.98
C ARG A 230 7.62 -4.49 -10.58
N ALA A 231 7.48 -5.37 -9.61
CA ALA A 231 7.36 -5.02 -8.21
C ALA A 231 8.00 -6.12 -7.35
N HIS A 232 8.14 -5.85 -6.05
CA HIS A 232 8.58 -6.86 -5.10
C HIS A 232 7.55 -7.99 -5.02
N ALA A 233 8.01 -9.24 -4.81
CA ALA A 233 7.14 -10.41 -4.73
C ALA A 233 6.08 -10.28 -3.62
N ASP A 234 6.43 -9.65 -2.49
CA ASP A 234 5.51 -9.31 -1.40
C ASP A 234 4.27 -8.49 -1.83
N ALA A 235 4.27 -7.85 -3.00
CA ALA A 235 3.05 -7.24 -3.53
C ALA A 235 1.94 -8.28 -3.74
N LEU A 236 2.30 -9.52 -4.09
CA LEU A 236 1.37 -10.64 -4.23
C LEU A 236 0.82 -11.10 -2.86
N ASP A 237 1.61 -10.99 -1.80
CA ASP A 237 1.12 -11.19 -0.43
C ASP A 237 0.13 -10.08 -0.04
N GLY A 238 0.40 -8.84 -0.47
CA GLY A 238 -0.54 -7.73 -0.36
C GLY A 238 -1.87 -8.02 -1.08
N LEU A 239 -1.82 -8.53 -2.32
CA LEU A 239 -3.02 -8.94 -3.06
C LEU A 239 -3.78 -10.10 -2.37
N MET A 240 -3.05 -11.07 -1.81
CA MET A 240 -3.64 -12.14 -1.00
C MET A 240 -4.35 -11.60 0.24
N ASN A 241 -3.80 -10.56 0.88
CA ASN A 241 -4.46 -9.89 2.01
C ASN A 241 -5.76 -9.18 1.57
N VAL A 242 -5.78 -8.56 0.38
CA VAL A 242 -7.03 -8.01 -0.21
C VAL A 242 -8.08 -9.11 -0.38
N CYS A 243 -7.68 -10.31 -0.81
CA CYS A 243 -8.59 -11.46 -0.88
C CYS A 243 -9.14 -11.83 0.51
N GLY A 244 -8.34 -11.69 1.57
CA GLY A 244 -8.79 -11.80 2.95
C GLY A 244 -9.90 -10.79 3.30
N THR A 245 -9.75 -9.54 2.88
CA THR A 245 -10.78 -8.49 3.03
C THR A 245 -12.05 -8.84 2.26
N ILE A 246 -11.92 -9.31 1.02
CA ILE A 246 -13.06 -9.77 0.20
C ILE A 246 -13.84 -10.87 0.94
N HIS A 247 -13.14 -11.89 1.45
CA HIS A 247 -13.76 -12.98 2.21
C HIS A 247 -14.49 -12.47 3.46
N ALA A 248 -13.86 -11.55 4.20
CA ALA A 248 -14.39 -11.06 5.47
C ALA A 248 -15.59 -10.11 5.31
N ARG A 249 -15.65 -9.35 4.22
CA ARG A 249 -16.61 -8.24 4.08
C ARG A 249 -17.60 -8.39 2.94
N LEU A 250 -17.24 -9.06 1.86
CA LEU A 250 -18.02 -9.06 0.62
C LEU A 250 -18.62 -10.45 0.38
N TRP A 251 -17.78 -11.46 0.16
CA TRP A 251 -18.27 -12.79 -0.18
C TRP A 251 -17.28 -13.90 0.21
N PRO A 252 -17.74 -15.02 0.82
CA PRO A 252 -16.84 -16.08 1.26
C PRO A 252 -16.07 -16.73 0.10
N ILE A 253 -14.75 -16.66 0.16
CA ILE A 253 -13.82 -17.36 -0.74
C ILE A 253 -13.62 -18.81 -0.29
N VAL A 254 -13.68 -19.74 -1.24
CA VAL A 254 -13.37 -21.17 -1.10
C VAL A 254 -11.91 -21.45 -1.41
N ALA A 255 -11.33 -20.80 -2.42
CA ALA A 255 -9.92 -20.94 -2.78
C ALA A 255 -9.40 -19.69 -3.51
N CYS A 256 -8.13 -19.39 -3.31
CA CYS A 256 -7.40 -18.32 -4.01
C CYS A 256 -6.07 -18.83 -4.56
N LYS A 257 -5.74 -18.48 -5.80
CA LYS A 257 -4.47 -18.86 -6.43
C LYS A 257 -3.92 -17.71 -7.26
N ILE A 258 -2.62 -17.47 -7.17
CA ILE A 258 -1.89 -16.57 -8.07
C ILE A 258 -0.88 -17.43 -8.85
N ASP A 259 -1.07 -17.52 -10.17
CA ASP A 259 -0.21 -18.25 -11.10
C ASP A 259 0.70 -17.31 -11.90
#